data_AF-A0A962C4B1-F1
#
_entry.id   AF-A0A962C4B1-F1
#
_cell.length_a   1.000
_cell.length_b   1.000
_cell.length_c   1.000
_cell.angle_alpha   90.00
_cell.angle_beta   90.00
_cell.angle_gamma   90.00
#
_symmetry.space_group_name_H-M   'P 1'
#
loop_
_entity.id
_entity.type
_entity.pdbx_description
1 polymer ?
#
loop_
_entity_poly.entity_id
_entity_poly.type
_entity_poly.pdbx_seq_one_letter_code
_entity_poly.pdbx_strand_id
1 'polypeptide(L)'
;MSKPRPGRSFSAARVDPRQTAHKLLRAEIERLPHDERAVIERFIARRSVSRNMVREFEASLSFGERLSDRVAAVGGTWTFIIVFLLVLVAWMLLNSYLLVGKAFDPYPYILLNLCLSCVAAIQAPIIMMSQNRASAADRMQAQHDYEVNVKSELEIMQVHEKLDEMRERDWASLVDA
;
A
#
# COMPACT_ATOMS: atom_id res chain seq x y z
N MET A 1 -49.21 46.68 -7.15
CA MET A 1 -47.82 46.73 -7.64
C MET A 1 -46.88 46.61 -6.44
N SER A 2 -46.48 45.39 -6.07
CA SER A 2 -45.63 45.10 -4.91
C SER A 2 -44.46 44.23 -5.38
N LYS A 3 -43.25 44.74 -5.20
CA LYS A 3 -41.98 44.26 -5.78
C LYS A 3 -41.53 42.95 -5.12
N PRO A 4 -41.00 41.96 -5.85
CA PRO A 4 -40.51 40.73 -5.24
C PRO A 4 -39.15 40.97 -4.55
N ARG A 5 -38.93 40.30 -3.40
CA ARG A 5 -37.67 40.35 -2.64
C ARG A 5 -36.58 39.53 -3.35
N PRO A 6 -35.30 39.95 -3.33
CA PRO A 6 -34.22 39.17 -3.93
C PRO A 6 -33.93 37.96 -3.04
N GLY A 7 -34.05 36.76 -3.62
CA GLY A 7 -33.56 35.54 -3.00
C GLY A 7 -32.05 35.62 -2.85
N ARG A 8 -31.55 35.52 -1.62
CA ARG A 8 -30.13 35.31 -1.34
C ARG A 8 -29.76 33.93 -1.88
N SER A 9 -29.01 33.88 -2.98
CA SER A 9 -28.33 32.65 -3.37
C SER A 9 -27.25 32.37 -2.34
N PHE A 10 -27.53 31.45 -1.43
CA PHE A 10 -26.46 30.78 -0.69
C PHE A 10 -25.71 29.92 -1.71
N SER A 11 -24.64 30.49 -2.27
CA SER A 11 -23.62 29.72 -2.97
C SER A 11 -23.03 28.77 -1.94
N ALA A 12 -23.55 27.54 -1.89
CA ALA A 12 -22.97 26.45 -1.15
C ALA A 12 -21.58 26.20 -1.74
N ALA A 13 -20.57 26.88 -1.19
CA ALA A 13 -19.18 26.58 -1.45
C ALA A 13 -19.04 25.07 -1.25
N ARG A 14 -18.64 24.35 -2.30
CA ARG A 14 -18.43 22.90 -2.23
C ARG A 14 -17.45 22.64 -1.10
N VAL A 15 -17.98 22.27 0.06
CA VAL A 15 -17.20 21.95 1.24
C VAL A 15 -16.51 20.64 0.91
N ASP A 16 -15.22 20.73 0.58
CA ASP A 16 -14.41 19.55 0.30
C ASP A 16 -14.36 18.70 1.58
N PRO A 17 -15.01 17.52 1.60
CA PRO A 17 -15.19 16.74 2.84
C PRO A 17 -13.86 16.41 3.50
N ARG A 18 -12.79 16.26 2.70
CA ARG A 18 -11.45 15.94 3.18
C ARG A 18 -10.79 17.11 3.91
N GLN A 19 -10.99 18.35 3.44
CA GLN A 19 -10.42 19.53 4.09
C GLN A 19 -11.11 19.82 5.42
N THR A 20 -12.44 19.64 5.47
CA THR A 20 -13.22 19.83 6.69
C THR A 20 -12.90 18.74 7.72
N ALA A 21 -12.76 17.49 7.29
CA ALA A 21 -12.32 16.41 8.16
C ALA A 21 -10.93 16.69 8.76
N HIS A 22 -9.97 17.17 7.97
CA HIS A 22 -8.64 17.54 8.48
C HIS A 22 -8.68 18.70 9.48
N LYS A 23 -9.51 19.72 9.23
CA LYS A 23 -9.67 20.86 10.15
C LYS A 23 -10.34 20.45 11.46
N LEU A 24 -11.38 19.61 11.40
CA LEU A 24 -12.07 19.10 12.57
C LEU A 24 -11.18 18.17 13.39
N LEU A 25 -10.47 17.24 12.74
CA LEU A 25 -9.50 16.37 13.41
C LEU A 25 -8.38 17.15 14.09
N ARG A 26 -7.84 18.20 13.43
CA ARG A 26 -6.80 19.04 14.02
C ARG A 26 -7.31 19.84 15.21
N ALA A 27 -8.51 20.41 15.11
CA ALA A 27 -9.15 21.13 16.20
C ALA A 27 -9.48 20.21 17.39
N GLU A 28 -9.82 18.95 17.12
CA GLU A 28 -10.06 17.95 18.18
C GLU A 28 -8.75 17.52 18.85
N ILE A 29 -7.69 17.32 18.07
CA ILE A 29 -6.34 16.99 18.59
C ILE A 29 -5.78 18.12 19.47
N GLU A 30 -6.08 19.38 19.15
CA GLU A 30 -5.67 20.53 19.97
C GLU A 30 -6.46 20.67 21.28
N ARG A 31 -7.63 20.04 21.39
CA ARG A 31 -8.47 20.06 22.60
C ARG A 31 -8.12 18.95 23.60
N LEU A 32 -7.31 17.97 23.20
CA LEU A 32 -6.94 16.84 24.04
C LEU A 32 -5.93 17.26 25.13
N PRO A 33 -5.94 16.59 26.30
CA PRO A 33 -4.89 16.72 27.32
C PRO A 33 -3.50 16.45 26.72
N HIS A 34 -2.46 17.05 27.31
CA HIS A 34 -1.11 17.03 26.72
C HIS A 34 -0.58 15.60 26.49
N ASP A 35 -0.98 14.67 27.36
CA ASP A 35 -0.57 13.27 27.34
C ASP A 35 -1.19 12.51 26.16
N GLU A 36 -2.48 12.72 25.88
CA GLU A 36 -3.19 12.09 24.76
C GLU A 36 -2.75 12.68 23.41
N ARG A 37 -2.49 13.99 23.37
CA ARG A 37 -1.96 14.68 22.18
C ARG A 37 -0.57 14.15 21.79
N ALA A 38 0.30 13.90 22.76
CA ALA A 38 1.63 13.34 22.52
C ALA A 38 1.58 11.91 21.94
N VAL A 39 0.64 11.08 22.41
CA VAL A 39 0.43 9.72 21.87
C VAL A 39 -0.05 9.78 20.42
N ILE A 40 -1.02 10.64 20.12
CA ILE A 40 -1.56 10.80 18.76
C ILE A 40 -0.51 11.37 17.81
N GLU A 41 0.27 12.37 18.22
CA GLU A 41 1.37 12.91 17.41
C GLU A 41 2.44 11.85 17.11
N ARG A 42 2.81 11.02 18.11
CA ARG A 42 3.73 9.89 17.90
C ARG A 42 3.17 8.84 16.93
N PHE A 43 1.88 8.52 17.03
CA PHE A 43 1.21 7.60 16.10
C PHE A 43 1.13 8.15 14.68
N ILE A 44 0.81 9.44 14.52
CA ILE A 44 0.77 10.11 13.21
C ILE A 44 2.17 10.19 12.62
N ALA A 45 3.18 10.55 13.41
CA ALA A 45 4.57 10.61 12.99
C ALA A 45 5.05 9.23 12.51
N ARG A 46 4.83 8.17 13.30
CA ARG A 46 5.18 6.78 12.94
C ARG A 46 4.55 6.34 11.62
N ARG A 47 3.26 6.65 11.41
CA ARG A 47 2.55 6.29 10.17
C ARG A 47 3.01 7.10 8.96
N SER A 48 3.39 8.36 9.18
CA SER A 48 3.88 9.25 8.11
C SER A 48 5.26 8.85 7.60
N VAL A 49 6.15 8.39 8.49
CA VAL A 49 7.52 7.95 8.14
C VAL A 49 7.49 6.69 7.27
N SER A 50 6.75 5.65 7.67
CA SER A 50 6.58 4.42 6.85
C SER A 50 5.99 4.74 5.47
N ARG A 51 4.98 5.62 5.40
CA ARG A 51 4.36 6.01 4.12
C ARG A 51 5.27 6.86 3.23
N ASN A 52 6.13 7.70 3.80
CA ASN A 52 7.08 8.50 3.03
C ASN A 52 8.16 7.61 2.42
N MET A 53 8.69 6.63 3.17
CA MET A 53 9.69 5.67 2.67
C MET A 53 9.16 4.86 1.47
N VAL A 54 7.93 4.32 1.56
CA VAL A 54 7.30 3.57 0.46
C VAL A 54 7.10 4.45 -0.77
N ARG A 55 6.68 5.71 -0.59
CA ARG A 55 6.48 6.65 -1.71
C ARG A 55 7.77 7.05 -2.40
N GLU A 56 8.84 7.22 -1.64
CA GLU A 56 10.14 7.62 -2.17
C GLU A 56 10.77 6.46 -2.95
N PHE A 57 10.54 5.22 -2.51
CA PHE A 57 10.87 4.01 -3.25
C PHE A 57 10.01 3.82 -4.52
N GLU A 58 8.71 4.14 -4.47
CA GLU A 58 7.88 4.11 -5.69
C GLU A 58 8.22 5.23 -6.68
N ALA A 59 8.69 6.38 -6.20
CA ALA A 59 9.03 7.53 -7.02
C ALA A 59 10.32 7.34 -7.83
N SER A 60 11.21 6.44 -7.39
CA SER A 60 12.43 6.07 -8.12
C SER A 60 12.22 5.01 -9.20
N LEU A 61 10.99 4.46 -9.33
CA LEU A 61 10.69 3.40 -10.29
C LEU A 61 10.76 3.90 -11.73
N SER A 62 11.56 3.22 -12.54
CA SER A 62 11.61 3.43 -13.98
C SER A 62 10.29 3.05 -14.66
N PHE A 63 10.05 3.60 -15.85
CA PHE A 63 8.86 3.28 -16.65
C PHE A 63 8.72 1.77 -16.90
N GLY A 64 9.83 1.06 -17.09
CA GLY A 64 9.85 -0.39 -17.26
C GLY A 64 9.43 -1.16 -16.00
N GLU A 65 9.80 -0.69 -14.82
CA GLU A 65 9.42 -1.33 -13.55
C GLU A 65 7.93 -1.16 -13.25
N ARG A 66 7.38 0.03 -13.56
CA ARG A 66 5.93 0.29 -13.44
C ARG A 66 5.11 -0.56 -14.40
N LEU A 67 5.63 -0.85 -15.61
CA LEU A 67 4.97 -1.74 -16.55
C LEU A 67 5.02 -3.19 -16.06
N SER A 68 6.19 -3.66 -15.60
CA SER A 68 6.36 -4.99 -15.01
C SER A 68 5.44 -5.24 -13.82
N ASP A 69 5.27 -4.25 -12.92
CA ASP A 69 4.34 -4.36 -11.79
C ASP A 69 2.89 -4.51 -12.23
N ARG A 70 2.47 -3.77 -13.25
CA ARG A 70 1.11 -3.92 -13.79
C ARG A 70 0.91 -5.27 -14.46
N VAL A 71 1.90 -5.74 -15.22
CA VAL A 71 1.83 -7.05 -15.88
C VAL A 71 1.79 -8.17 -14.84
N ALA A 72 2.61 -8.09 -13.79
CA ALA A 72 2.60 -9.06 -12.69
C ALA A 72 1.27 -9.03 -11.91
N ALA A 73 0.75 -7.83 -11.59
CA ALA A 73 -0.52 -7.68 -10.88
C ALA A 73 -1.72 -8.21 -11.69
N VAL A 74 -1.75 -7.97 -13.01
CA VAL A 74 -2.80 -8.49 -13.89
C VAL A 74 -2.66 -10.01 -14.09
N GLY A 75 -1.44 -10.49 -14.31
CA GLY A 75 -1.13 -11.90 -14.51
C GLY A 75 -1.37 -12.78 -13.28
N GLY A 76 -1.37 -12.20 -12.07
CA GLY A 76 -1.65 -12.90 -10.81
C GLY A 76 -3.13 -13.15 -10.50
N THR A 77 -4.05 -12.68 -11.35
CA THR A 77 -5.50 -12.85 -11.12
C THR A 77 -6.05 -14.13 -11.75
N TRP A 78 -6.94 -14.82 -11.04
CA TRP A 78 -7.65 -15.99 -11.56
C TRP A 78 -8.50 -15.67 -12.81
N THR A 79 -9.05 -14.46 -12.89
CA THR A 79 -9.82 -14.00 -14.05
C THR A 79 -8.95 -13.91 -15.32
N PHE A 80 -7.70 -13.47 -15.20
CA PHE A 80 -6.78 -13.41 -16.34
C PHE A 80 -6.50 -14.81 -16.92
N ILE A 81 -6.27 -15.80 -16.04
CA ILE A 81 -6.03 -17.20 -16.44
C ILE A 81 -7.22 -17.75 -17.23
N ILE A 82 -8.45 -17.52 -16.76
CA ILE A 82 -9.67 -18.00 -17.42
C ILE A 82 -9.85 -17.35 -18.79
N VAL A 83 -9.70 -16.02 -18.89
CA VAL A 83 -9.81 -15.30 -20.16
C VAL A 83 -8.73 -15.76 -21.15
N PHE A 84 -7.49 -15.92 -20.69
CA PHE A 84 -6.39 -16.40 -21.52
C PHE A 84 -6.67 -17.80 -22.08
N LEU A 85 -7.17 -18.72 -21.25
CA LEU A 85 -7.57 -20.06 -21.68
C LEU A 85 -8.68 -20.00 -22.73
N LEU A 86 -9.70 -19.17 -22.53
CA LEU A 86 -10.80 -18.99 -23.49
C LEU A 86 -10.31 -18.47 -24.84
N VAL A 87 -9.36 -17.52 -24.85
CA VAL A 87 -8.73 -17.03 -26.08
C VAL A 87 -7.96 -18.14 -26.80
N LEU A 88 -7.20 -18.98 -26.08
CA LEU A 88 -6.50 -20.11 -26.67
C LEU A 88 -7.47 -21.12 -27.29
N VAL A 89 -8.54 -21.47 -26.59
CA VAL A 89 -9.59 -22.37 -27.10
C VAL A 89 -10.27 -21.76 -28.32
N ALA A 90 -10.60 -20.46 -28.28
CA ALA A 90 -11.19 -19.76 -29.41
C ALA A 90 -10.25 -19.76 -30.64
N TRP A 91 -8.94 -19.57 -30.44
CA TRP A 91 -7.94 -19.62 -31.51
C TRP A 91 -7.82 -21.02 -32.14
N MET A 92 -7.81 -22.06 -31.32
CA MET A 92 -7.80 -23.45 -31.77
C MET A 92 -9.07 -23.77 -32.56
N LEU A 93 -10.26 -23.38 -32.07
CA LEU A 93 -11.53 -23.59 -32.75
C LEU A 93 -11.59 -22.82 -34.09
N LEU A 94 -11.13 -21.57 -34.12
CA LEU A 94 -11.07 -20.75 -35.33
C LEU A 94 -10.18 -21.40 -36.40
N ASN A 95 -8.95 -21.82 -36.04
CA ASN A 95 -8.05 -22.45 -36.99
C ASN A 95 -8.52 -23.85 -37.41
N SER A 96 -9.13 -24.62 -36.50
CA SER A 96 -9.55 -25.99 -36.78
C SER A 96 -10.88 -26.08 -37.54
N TYR A 97 -11.85 -25.19 -37.30
CA TYR A 97 -13.18 -25.28 -37.91
C TYR A 97 -13.44 -24.25 -39.01
N LEU A 98 -12.91 -23.03 -38.92
CA LEU A 98 -13.20 -21.97 -39.91
C LEU A 98 -12.21 -21.93 -41.08
N LEU A 99 -10.97 -22.43 -40.91
CA LEU A 99 -9.93 -22.36 -41.93
C LEU A 99 -9.52 -23.73 -42.51
N VAL A 100 -10.46 -24.69 -42.58
CA VAL A 100 -10.22 -26.09 -43.02
C VAL A 100 -9.50 -26.23 -44.39
N GLY A 101 -9.44 -25.18 -45.22
CA GLY A 101 -8.68 -25.16 -46.49
C GLY A 101 -7.52 -24.16 -46.59
N LYS A 102 -7.32 -23.29 -45.59
CA LYS A 102 -6.28 -22.23 -45.57
C LYS A 102 -5.79 -21.97 -44.14
N ALA A 103 -5.68 -23.03 -43.34
CA ALA A 103 -5.32 -22.93 -41.93
C ALA A 103 -3.99 -22.19 -41.77
N PHE A 104 -4.05 -21.04 -41.11
CA PHE A 104 -2.88 -20.20 -40.83
C PHE A 104 -1.95 -20.87 -39.81
N ASP A 105 -2.53 -21.61 -38.86
CA ASP A 105 -1.82 -22.45 -37.89
C ASP A 105 -2.51 -23.83 -37.79
N PRO A 106 -2.21 -24.78 -38.70
CA PRO A 106 -2.76 -26.14 -38.65
C PRO A 106 -2.30 -26.89 -37.40
N TYR A 107 -3.09 -27.86 -36.93
CA TYR A 107 -2.65 -28.81 -35.89
C TYR A 107 -1.31 -29.45 -36.32
N PRO A 108 -0.22 -29.33 -35.54
CA PRO A 108 -0.12 -29.19 -34.07
C PRO A 108 0.09 -27.76 -33.48
N TYR A 109 -0.33 -26.69 -34.17
CA TYR A 109 -0.29 -25.28 -33.72
C TYR A 109 1.11 -24.74 -33.38
N ILE A 110 2.00 -24.69 -34.38
CA ILE A 110 3.40 -24.31 -34.19
C ILE A 110 3.54 -22.84 -33.76
N LEU A 111 2.69 -21.95 -34.30
CA LEU A 111 2.77 -20.52 -34.01
C LEU A 111 2.26 -20.20 -32.62
N LEU A 112 1.16 -20.84 -32.21
CA LEU A 112 0.64 -20.74 -30.85
C LEU A 112 1.68 -21.23 -29.83
N ASN A 113 2.31 -22.37 -30.09
CA ASN A 113 3.35 -22.90 -29.20
C ASN A 113 4.57 -21.96 -29.09
N LEU A 114 5.03 -21.41 -30.21
CA LEU A 114 6.13 -20.45 -30.22
C LEU A 114 5.77 -19.18 -29.42
N CYS A 115 4.56 -18.67 -29.59
CA CYS A 115 4.08 -17.50 -28.86
C CYS A 115 4.00 -17.76 -27.35
N LEU A 116 3.40 -18.89 -26.94
CA LEU A 116 3.33 -19.29 -25.52
C LEU A 116 4.72 -19.44 -24.90
N SER A 117 5.66 -20.04 -25.62
CA SER A 117 7.04 -20.21 -25.15
C SER A 117 7.74 -18.87 -24.95
N CYS A 118 7.54 -17.91 -25.87
CA CYS A 118 8.09 -16.57 -25.75
C CYS A 118 7.49 -15.80 -24.56
N VAL A 119 6.17 -15.88 -24.38
CA VAL A 119 5.47 -15.26 -23.25
C VAL A 119 5.99 -15.84 -21.93
N ALA A 120 6.08 -17.16 -21.81
CA ALA A 120 6.57 -17.83 -20.62
C ALA A 120 8.04 -17.48 -20.29
N ALA A 121 8.89 -17.38 -21.31
CA ALA A 121 10.30 -17.02 -21.14
C ALA A 121 10.46 -15.60 -20.55
N ILE A 122 9.62 -14.65 -20.95
CA ILE A 122 9.65 -13.28 -20.45
C ILE A 122 8.94 -13.15 -19.09
N GLN A 123 7.97 -14.02 -18.80
CA GLN A 123 7.24 -14.01 -17.52
C GLN A 123 8.15 -14.26 -16.31
N ALA A 124 9.04 -15.26 -16.36
CA ALA A 124 9.86 -15.62 -15.21
C ALA A 124 10.77 -14.47 -14.71
N PRO A 125 11.51 -13.73 -15.57
CA PRO A 125 12.26 -12.55 -15.15
C PRO A 125 11.38 -11.40 -14.63
N ILE A 126 10.22 -11.15 -15.25
CA ILE A 126 9.30 -10.10 -14.78
C ILE A 126 8.79 -10.42 -13.38
N ILE A 127 8.37 -11.66 -13.15
CA ILE A 127 7.94 -12.14 -11.84
C ILE A 127 9.09 -12.01 -10.86
N MET A 128 10.30 -12.46 -11.20
CA MET A 128 11.48 -12.37 -10.34
C MET A 128 11.84 -10.91 -10.01
N MET A 129 11.73 -9.98 -10.95
CA MET A 129 11.95 -8.54 -10.71
C MET A 129 10.88 -7.96 -9.76
N SER A 130 9.61 -8.33 -9.93
CA SER A 130 8.54 -7.90 -9.01
C SER A 130 8.73 -8.46 -7.60
N GLN A 131 9.15 -9.73 -7.49
CA GLN A 131 9.47 -10.37 -6.22
C GLN A 131 10.69 -9.74 -5.55
N ASN A 132 11.75 -9.45 -6.30
CA ASN A 132 12.95 -8.80 -5.77
C ASN A 132 12.61 -7.41 -5.20
N ARG A 133 11.76 -6.64 -5.89
CA ARG A 133 11.27 -5.35 -5.42
C ARG A 133 10.41 -5.46 -4.16
N ALA A 134 9.46 -6.40 -4.12
CA ALA A 134 8.65 -6.66 -2.93
C ALA A 134 9.52 -7.06 -1.73
N SER A 135 10.49 -7.96 -1.93
CA SER A 135 11.40 -8.39 -0.87
C SER A 135 12.31 -7.27 -0.34
N ALA A 136 12.72 -6.34 -1.21
CA ALA A 136 13.51 -5.18 -0.80
C ALA A 136 12.69 -4.23 0.08
N ALA A 137 11.42 -3.98 -0.29
CA ALA A 137 10.49 -3.20 0.54
C ALA A 137 10.23 -3.89 1.89
N ASP A 138 9.99 -5.21 1.90
CA ASP A 138 9.78 -5.98 3.12
C ASP A 138 11.01 -5.93 4.05
N ARG A 139 12.22 -5.98 3.51
CA ARG A 139 13.46 -5.85 4.30
C ARG A 139 13.59 -4.48 4.94
N MET A 140 13.30 -3.40 4.21
CA MET A 140 13.34 -2.04 4.78
C MET A 140 12.31 -1.87 5.89
N GLN A 141 11.09 -2.38 5.68
CA GLN A 141 10.03 -2.36 6.69
C GLN A 141 10.45 -3.15 7.94
N ALA A 142 11.03 -4.34 7.77
CA ALA A 142 11.51 -5.16 8.88
C ALA A 142 12.65 -4.50 9.67
N GLN A 143 13.59 -3.81 8.99
CA GLN A 143 14.66 -3.05 9.66
C GLN A 143 14.09 -1.90 10.50
N HIS A 144 13.15 -1.13 9.94
CA HIS A 144 12.51 -0.05 10.66
C HIS A 144 11.70 -0.57 11.87
N ASP A 145 10.98 -1.68 11.72
CA ASP A 145 10.23 -2.29 12.81
C ASP A 145 11.17 -2.81 13.92
N TYR A 146 12.33 -3.36 13.55
CA TYR A 146 13.38 -3.75 14.49
C TYR A 146 13.92 -2.55 15.28
N GLU A 147 14.27 -1.44 14.62
CA GLU A 147 14.77 -0.23 15.28
C GLU A 147 13.75 0.34 16.28
N VAL A 148 12.48 0.37 15.90
CA VAL A 148 11.42 0.82 16.80
C VAL A 148 11.25 -0.14 17.99
N ASN A 149 11.37 -1.44 17.77
CA ASN A 149 11.29 -2.42 18.85
C ASN A 149 12.42 -2.22 19.87
N VAL A 150 13.67 -2.10 19.41
CA VAL A 150 14.83 -1.82 20.28
C VAL A 150 14.65 -0.52 21.05
N LYS A 151 14.17 0.54 20.38
CA LYS A 151 13.88 1.82 21.04
C LYS A 151 12.81 1.67 22.13
N SER A 152 11.74 0.92 21.85
CA SER A 152 10.65 0.67 22.80
C SER A 152 11.14 -0.12 24.01
N GLU A 153 12.02 -1.11 23.81
CA GLU A 153 12.66 -1.86 24.87
C GLU A 153 13.50 -0.96 25.79
N LEU A 154 14.30 -0.06 25.22
CA LEU A 154 15.08 0.92 25.99
C LEU A 154 14.19 1.88 26.79
N GLU A 155 13.11 2.38 26.18
CA GLU A 155 12.14 3.24 26.87
C GLU A 155 11.47 2.51 28.05
N ILE A 156 11.15 1.22 27.90
CA ILE A 156 10.62 0.39 28.99
C ILE A 156 11.64 0.22 30.11
N MET A 157 12.91 -0.05 29.79
CA MET A 157 13.97 -0.16 30.79
C MET A 157 14.14 1.15 31.59
N GLN A 158 14.13 2.30 30.91
CA GLN A 158 14.21 3.60 31.56
C GLN A 158 13.01 3.88 32.47
N VAL A 159 11.81 3.46 32.09
CA VAL A 159 10.62 3.56 32.94
C VAL A 159 10.75 2.65 34.15
N HIS A 160 11.30 1.43 33.98
CA HIS A 160 11.53 0.49 35.08
C HIS A 160 12.50 1.05 36.11
N GLU A 161 13.63 1.61 35.66
CA GLU A 161 14.62 2.25 36.51
C GLU A 161 14.02 3.40 37.33
N LYS A 162 13.26 4.29 36.70
CA LYS A 162 12.56 5.38 37.41
C LYS A 162 11.53 4.88 38.41
N LEU A 163 10.84 3.78 38.10
CA LEU A 163 9.87 3.18 39.01
C LEU A 163 10.57 2.60 40.25
N ASP A 164 11.71 1.93 40.06
CA ASP A 164 12.53 1.42 41.16
C ASP A 164 13.07 2.56 42.04
N GLU A 165 13.55 3.67 41.45
CA GLU A 165 14.00 4.86 42.19
C GLU A 165 12.87 5.53 43.00
N MET A 166 11.64 5.57 42.46
CA MET A 166 10.49 6.09 43.19
C MET A 166 10.12 5.16 44.35
N ARG A 167 10.12 3.85 44.10
CA ARG A 167 9.84 2.83 45.11
C ARG A 167 10.82 2.92 46.27
N GLU A 168 12.13 3.06 46.01
CA GLU A 168 13.14 3.19 47.06
C GLU A 168 12.96 4.44 47.92
N ARG A 169 12.60 5.58 47.30
CA ARG A 169 12.29 6.82 48.03
C ARG A 169 11.08 6.67 48.93
N ASP A 170 10.01 6.07 48.42
CA ASP A 170 8.80 5.82 49.22
C ASP A 170 9.10 4.89 50.40
N TRP A 171 9.87 3.81 50.18
CA TRP A 171 10.33 2.93 51.27
C TRP A 171 11.14 3.67 52.33
N ALA A 172 12.09 4.51 51.94
CA ALA A 172 12.88 5.30 52.88
C ALA A 172 11.98 6.22 53.72
N SER A 173 10.99 6.88 53.09
CA SER A 173 10.05 7.76 53.79
C SER A 173 9.16 7.06 54.82
N LEU A 174 8.84 5.77 54.61
CA LEU A 174 8.04 4.97 55.52
C LEU A 174 8.85 4.39 56.68
N VAL A 175 10.16 4.18 56.49
CA VAL A 175 11.07 3.70 57.54
C VAL A 175 11.50 4.83 58.47
N ASP A 176 11.59 6.07 57.97
CA ASP A 176 11.95 7.26 58.73
C ASP A 176 10.76 7.90 59.50
N ALA A 177 9.54 7.33 59.40
CA ALA A 177 8.31 7.79 60.04
C ALA A 177 7.91 6.93 61.25
#